data_AF-A0A967D3Q0-F1
#
_entry.id   AF-A0A967D3Q0-F1
#
_cell.length_a   1.000
_cell.length_b   1.000
_cell.length_c   1.000
_cell.angle_alpha   90.00
_cell.angle_beta   90.00
_cell.angle_gamma   90.00
#
_symmetry.space_group_name_H-M   'P 1'
#
loop_
_entity.id
_entity.type
_entity.pdbx_description
1 polymer ?
#
loop_
_entity_poly.entity_id
_entity_poly.type
_entity_poly.pdbx_seq_one_letter_code
_entity_poly.pdbx_strand_id
1 'polypeptide(L)'
;HEVGVFPTGKINLDYLGDADMVFLGSWCHGIFVLGQHPGDGGKLLAMPGVWGKPVAGFISYLLAPGKVLDKMADVAEILGGEWIGGRNFKQTNKTDGLAGFVVAALDAAEERLGAPAEA
;
A
#
# COMPACT_ATOMS: atom_id res chain seq x y z
N HIS A 1 14.11 11.77 -0.93
CA HIS A 1 13.93 10.32 -0.79
C HIS A 1 14.25 9.67 -2.13
N GLU A 2 15.01 8.57 -2.12
CA GLU A 2 15.16 7.70 -3.29
C GLU A 2 13.88 6.86 -3.46
N VAL A 3 13.45 6.61 -4.71
CA VAL A 3 12.19 5.90 -4.97
C VAL A 3 12.36 4.91 -6.12
N GLY A 4 12.01 3.65 -5.86
CA GLY A 4 11.91 2.58 -6.85
C GLY A 4 10.44 2.20 -7.06
N VAL A 5 10.03 2.03 -8.31
CA VAL A 5 8.67 1.63 -8.67
C VAL A 5 8.73 0.32 -9.45
N PHE A 6 8.09 -0.71 -8.90
CA PHE A 6 8.09 -2.05 -9.47
C PHE A 6 6.68 -2.59 -9.59
N PRO A 7 6.33 -3.30 -10.68
CA PRO A 7 5.10 -4.06 -10.73
C PRO A 7 5.21 -5.25 -9.76
N THR A 8 4.09 -5.65 -9.17
CA THR A 8 4.02 -6.69 -8.12
C THR A 8 4.68 -8.02 -8.49
N GLY A 9 4.66 -8.40 -9.77
CA GLY A 9 5.29 -9.63 -10.28
C GLY A 9 6.75 -9.50 -10.72
N LYS A 10 7.38 -8.32 -10.63
CA LYS A 10 8.79 -8.09 -11.02
C LYS A 10 9.48 -7.13 -10.05
N ILE A 11 9.36 -7.40 -8.77
CA ILE A 11 9.99 -6.59 -7.71
C ILE A 11 11.50 -6.84 -7.70
N ASN A 12 12.28 -5.76 -7.61
CA ASN A 12 13.71 -5.86 -7.30
C ASN A 12 13.87 -6.13 -5.80
N LEU A 13 14.36 -7.32 -5.46
CA LEU A 13 14.49 -7.79 -4.08
C LEU A 13 15.57 -7.03 -3.30
N ASP A 14 16.66 -6.64 -3.97
CA ASP A 14 17.74 -5.88 -3.33
C ASP A 14 17.22 -4.49 -2.95
N TYR A 15 16.54 -3.83 -3.89
CA TYR A 15 15.92 -2.53 -3.63
C TYR A 15 14.85 -2.61 -2.52
N LEU A 16 14.01 -3.66 -2.55
CA LEU A 16 13.03 -3.87 -1.49
C LEU A 16 13.70 -4.12 -0.14
N GLY A 17 14.82 -4.84 -0.11
CA GLY A 17 15.62 -5.10 1.08
C GLY A 17 16.15 -3.82 1.72
N ASP A 18 16.64 -2.89 0.90
CA ASP A 18 17.23 -1.63 1.35
C ASP A 18 16.19 -0.54 1.67
N ALA A 19 14.97 -0.64 1.16
CA ALA A 19 13.95 0.39 1.34
C ALA A 19 13.52 0.59 2.82
N ASP A 20 13.45 1.83 3.28
CA ASP A 20 12.98 2.13 4.65
C ASP A 20 11.45 1.99 4.81
N MET A 21 10.71 2.12 3.71
CA MET A 21 9.24 2.12 3.68
C MET A 21 8.74 1.57 2.33
N VAL A 22 7.53 1.00 2.32
CA VAL A 22 6.85 0.53 1.11
C VAL A 22 5.53 1.26 0.88
N PHE A 23 5.26 1.64 -0.37
CA PHE A 23 3.92 2.04 -0.82
C PHE A 23 3.28 0.90 -1.63
N LEU A 24 2.13 0.38 -1.20
CA LEU A 24 1.35 -0.62 -1.93
C LEU A 24 0.21 0.04 -2.73
N GLY A 25 0.28 -0.05 -4.05
CA GLY A 25 -0.73 0.49 -4.96
C GLY A 25 -1.52 -0.60 -5.67
N SER A 26 -2.85 -0.48 -5.72
CA SER A 26 -3.70 -1.29 -6.61
C SER A 26 -4.92 -0.51 -7.10
N TRP A 27 -5.79 -1.16 -7.86
CA TRP A 27 -7.10 -0.65 -8.27
C TRP A 27 -8.20 -1.56 -7.73
N CYS A 28 -9.42 -1.04 -7.60
CA CYS A 28 -10.57 -1.82 -7.18
C CYS A 28 -11.10 -2.65 -8.35
N HIS A 29 -11.24 -3.96 -8.18
CA HIS A 29 -11.90 -4.87 -9.12
C HIS A 29 -13.16 -5.47 -8.47
N GLY A 30 -14.27 -5.50 -9.22
CA GLY A 30 -15.54 -6.06 -8.75
C GLY A 30 -16.77 -5.37 -9.35
N ILE A 31 -17.68 -6.17 -9.91
CA ILE A 31 -19.07 -5.76 -10.18
C ILE A 31 -19.82 -5.87 -8.85
N PHE A 32 -20.72 -4.93 -8.55
CA PHE A 32 -21.45 -4.70 -7.29
C PHE A 32 -22.02 -5.94 -6.53
N VAL A 33 -22.03 -7.15 -7.11
CA VAL A 33 -22.72 -8.34 -6.62
C VAL A 33 -21.81 -9.40 -5.94
N LEU A 34 -20.49 -9.39 -6.18
CA LEU A 34 -19.55 -10.40 -5.62
C LEU A 34 -18.57 -9.85 -4.55
N GLY A 35 -18.71 -8.58 -4.18
CA GLY A 35 -17.85 -7.90 -3.22
C GLY A 35 -16.62 -7.23 -3.85
N GLN A 36 -16.26 -6.04 -3.36
CA GLN A 36 -15.10 -5.28 -3.83
C GLN A 36 -13.79 -5.95 -3.36
N HIS A 37 -12.79 -6.08 -4.25
CA HIS A 37 -11.48 -6.66 -3.92
C HIS A 37 -10.35 -5.87 -4.63
N PRO A 38 -9.12 -5.87 -4.10
CA PRO A 38 -7.99 -5.35 -4.85
C PRO A 38 -7.84 -6.11 -6.18
N GLY A 39 -7.62 -5.39 -7.27
CA GLY A 39 -7.31 -5.95 -8.57
C GLY A 39 -6.06 -6.81 -8.47
N ASP A 40 -6.09 -7.98 -9.12
CA ASP A 40 -5.03 -8.97 -9.03
C ASP A 40 -4.62 -9.33 -7.58
N GLY A 41 -5.58 -9.45 -6.65
CA GLY A 41 -5.32 -9.78 -5.24
C GLY A 41 -4.42 -11.00 -5.02
N GLY A 42 -4.51 -12.02 -5.89
CA GLY A 42 -3.59 -13.17 -5.86
C GLY A 42 -2.13 -12.82 -6.15
N LYS A 43 -1.86 -11.82 -7.01
CA LYS A 43 -0.49 -11.34 -7.27
C LYS A 43 0.03 -10.46 -6.15
N LEU A 44 -0.86 -9.71 -5.48
CA LEU A 44 -0.49 -8.94 -4.29
C LEU A 44 -0.05 -9.87 -3.16
N LEU A 45 -0.81 -10.94 -2.90
CA LEU A 45 -0.44 -11.95 -1.90
C LEU A 45 0.80 -12.76 -2.27
N ALA A 46 1.15 -12.83 -3.55
CA ALA A 46 2.35 -13.51 -4.04
C ALA A 46 3.60 -12.60 -4.05
N MET A 47 3.49 -11.36 -3.58
CA MET A 47 4.64 -10.47 -3.46
C MET A 47 5.66 -11.01 -2.45
N PRO A 48 6.96 -10.67 -2.62
CA PRO A 48 7.92 -10.82 -1.54
C PRO A 48 7.43 -10.08 -0.29
N GLY A 49 7.72 -10.65 0.88
CA GLY A 49 7.39 -10.02 2.15
C GLY A 49 8.11 -8.68 2.30
N VAL A 50 7.45 -7.74 2.97
CA VAL A 50 7.95 -6.39 3.26
C VAL A 50 8.48 -6.27 4.70
N TRP A 51 8.33 -7.32 5.53
CA TRP A 51 9.09 -7.61 6.76
C TRP A 51 9.42 -6.43 7.68
N GLY A 52 8.48 -6.03 8.53
CA GLY A 52 8.62 -5.02 9.57
C GLY A 52 8.71 -3.59 9.06
N LYS A 53 8.76 -3.37 7.74
CA LYS A 53 8.78 -2.03 7.14
C LYS A 53 7.41 -1.36 7.32
N PRO A 54 7.37 -0.05 7.59
CA PRO A 54 6.17 0.76 7.46
C PRO A 54 5.61 0.64 6.03
N VAL A 55 4.30 0.44 5.93
CA VAL A 55 3.57 0.29 4.68
C VAL A 55 2.41 1.27 4.63
N ALA A 56 2.43 2.15 3.64
CA ALA A 56 1.25 2.90 3.26
C ALA A 56 0.65 2.32 1.98
N GLY A 57 -0.65 2.48 1.76
CA GLY A 57 -1.27 1.95 0.55
C GLY A 57 -2.33 2.84 -0.07
N PHE A 58 -2.59 2.60 -1.35
CA PHE A 58 -3.63 3.30 -2.06
C PHE A 58 -4.36 2.42 -3.05
N ILE A 59 -5.66 2.70 -3.19
CA ILE A 59 -6.53 2.03 -4.16
C ILE A 59 -7.17 3.06 -5.08
N SER A 60 -7.02 2.86 -6.38
CA SER A 60 -7.83 3.60 -7.37
C SER A 60 -9.17 2.90 -7.61
N TYR A 61 -10.28 3.64 -7.72
CA TYR A 61 -11.61 3.05 -7.94
C TYR A 61 -12.46 3.89 -8.90
N LEU A 62 -13.38 3.25 -9.64
CA LEU A 62 -14.28 3.96 -10.56
C LEU A 62 -15.63 4.33 -9.91
N LEU A 63 -16.25 3.38 -9.23
CA LEU A 63 -17.63 3.49 -8.74
C LEU A 63 -17.69 3.68 -7.22
N ALA A 64 -17.35 2.64 -6.46
CA ALA A 64 -17.29 2.66 -5.00
C ALA A 64 -16.15 1.75 -4.50
N PRO A 65 -15.33 2.18 -3.53
CA PRO A 65 -14.21 1.38 -3.03
C PRO A 65 -14.66 0.31 -2.01
N GLY A 66 -15.76 0.56 -1.28
CA GLY A 66 -16.19 -0.34 -0.20
C GLY A 66 -15.06 -0.55 0.83
N LYS A 67 -14.81 -1.82 1.20
CA LYS A 67 -13.77 -2.24 2.14
C LYS A 67 -12.45 -2.64 1.47
N VAL A 68 -12.21 -2.22 0.23
CA VAL A 68 -11.02 -2.64 -0.53
C VAL A 68 -9.72 -2.14 0.11
N LEU A 69 -9.78 -1.00 0.80
CA LEU A 69 -8.63 -0.45 1.51
C LEU A 69 -8.29 -1.27 2.75
N ASP A 70 -9.30 -1.70 3.53
CA ASP A 70 -9.12 -2.62 4.66
C ASP A 70 -8.44 -3.91 4.19
N LYS A 71 -8.87 -4.46 3.05
CA LYS A 71 -8.23 -5.64 2.44
C LYS A 71 -6.79 -5.39 1.98
N MET A 72 -6.44 -4.15 1.63
CA MET A 72 -5.06 -3.80 1.31
C MET A 72 -4.20 -3.75 2.59
N ALA A 73 -4.76 -3.29 3.70
CA ALA A 73 -4.11 -3.37 5.01
C ALA A 73 -3.85 -4.84 5.40
N ASP A 74 -4.87 -5.71 5.26
CA ASP A 74 -4.72 -7.15 5.51
C ASP A 74 -3.58 -7.76 4.69
N VAL A 75 -3.46 -7.38 3.41
CA VAL A 75 -2.36 -7.84 2.53
C VAL A 75 -1.01 -7.36 3.05
N ALA A 76 -0.90 -6.08 3.45
CA ALA A 76 0.35 -5.54 3.98
C ALA A 76 0.81 -6.31 5.23
N GLU A 77 -0.13 -6.61 6.13
CA GLU A 77 0.13 -7.38 7.35
C GLU A 77 0.50 -8.84 7.05
N ILE A 78 -0.18 -9.49 6.09
CA ILE A 78 0.17 -10.85 5.64
C ILE A 78 1.59 -10.90 5.07
N LEU A 79 2.02 -9.85 4.36
CA LEU A 79 3.38 -9.71 3.83
C LEU A 79 4.40 -9.32 4.93
N GLY A 80 3.97 -9.27 6.20
CA GLY A 80 4.79 -8.96 7.35
C GLY A 80 5.09 -7.48 7.53
N GLY A 81 4.40 -6.59 6.83
CA GLY A 81 4.56 -5.14 6.96
C GLY A 81 3.70 -4.54 8.06
N GLU A 82 4.02 -3.30 8.44
CA GLU A 82 3.24 -2.53 9.40
C GLU A 82 2.40 -1.48 8.68
N TRP A 83 1.08 -1.62 8.72
CA TRP A 83 0.19 -0.68 8.05
C TRP A 83 0.13 0.67 8.79
N ILE A 84 0.64 1.73 8.16
CA ILE A 84 0.64 3.08 8.71
C ILE A 84 -0.42 4.00 8.11
N GLY A 85 -1.15 3.53 7.09
CA GLY A 85 -2.32 4.23 6.57
C GLY A 85 -2.56 4.02 5.07
N GLY A 86 -3.72 4.48 4.59
CA GLY A 86 -4.00 4.41 3.17
C GLY A 86 -5.13 5.29 2.68
N ARG A 87 -5.24 5.40 1.36
CA ARG A 87 -6.21 6.29 0.71
C ARG A 87 -6.84 5.70 -0.55
N ASN A 88 -8.13 5.96 -0.72
CA ASN A 88 -8.85 5.65 -1.96
C ASN A 88 -8.84 6.86 -2.91
N PHE A 89 -8.52 6.64 -4.18
CA PHE A 89 -8.52 7.67 -5.23
C PHE A 89 -9.57 7.37 -6.29
N LYS A 90 -10.54 8.27 -6.46
CA LYS A 90 -11.55 8.12 -7.52
C LYS A 90 -10.89 8.35 -8.88
N GLN A 91 -11.21 7.51 -9.86
CA GLN A 91 -10.60 7.55 -11.20
C GLN A 91 -10.73 8.93 -11.88
N THR A 92 -11.83 9.64 -11.63
CA THR A 92 -12.11 10.97 -12.19
C THR A 92 -11.32 12.09 -11.51
N ASN A 93 -10.70 11.83 -10.37
CA ASN A 93 -9.97 12.84 -9.59
C ASN A 93 -8.79 12.21 -8.81
N LYS A 94 -7.84 11.62 -9.54
CA LYS A 94 -6.77 10.79 -8.96
C LYS A 94 -5.75 11.54 -8.13
N THR A 95 -5.58 12.84 -8.38
CA THR A 95 -4.52 13.64 -7.78
C THR A 95 -4.98 14.41 -6.55
N ASP A 96 -6.28 14.45 -6.29
CA ASP A 96 -6.84 15.20 -5.17
C ASP A 96 -6.39 14.65 -3.82
N GLY A 97 -5.66 15.49 -3.09
CA GLY A 97 -5.01 15.17 -1.84
C GLY A 97 -3.90 14.10 -1.91
N LEU A 98 -3.40 13.75 -3.11
CA LEU A 98 -2.28 12.82 -3.27
C LEU A 98 -1.05 13.32 -2.52
N ALA A 99 -0.70 14.61 -2.68
CA ALA A 99 0.46 15.20 -2.00
C ALA A 99 0.32 15.12 -0.47
N GLY A 100 -0.85 15.47 0.08
CA GLY A 100 -1.09 15.38 1.52
C GLY A 100 -1.06 13.95 2.05
N PHE A 101 -1.53 12.97 1.26
CA PHE A 101 -1.39 11.55 1.60
C PHE A 101 0.07 11.12 1.65
N VAL A 102 0.88 11.50 0.66
CA VAL A 102 2.31 11.15 0.62
C VAL A 102 3.05 11.76 1.79
N VAL A 103 2.81 13.05 2.10
CA VAL A 103 3.44 13.73 3.24
C VAL A 103 3.07 13.03 4.56
N ALA A 104 1.78 12.79 4.81
CA ALA A 104 1.35 12.13 6.04
C ALA A 104 1.92 10.70 6.19
N ALA A 105 2.07 9.98 5.08
CA ALA A 105 2.66 8.65 5.08
C ALA A 105 4.16 8.67 5.37
N LEU A 106 4.90 9.65 4.83
CA LEU A 106 6.31 9.84 5.13
C LEU A 106 6.51 10.25 6.60
N ASP A 107 5.73 11.20 7.10
CA ASP A 107 5.79 11.63 8.51
C ASP A 107 5.55 10.45 9.47
N ALA A 108 4.54 9.62 9.19
CA ALA A 108 4.24 8.43 9.98
C ALA A 108 5.36 7.39 9.94
N ALA A 109 6.01 7.22 8.78
CA ALA A 109 7.16 6.32 8.66
C ALA A 109 8.38 6.83 9.42
N GLU A 110 8.66 8.14 9.35
CA GLU A 110 9.76 8.77 10.11
C GLU A 110 9.55 8.62 11.62
N GLU A 111 8.33 8.85 12.11
CA GLU A 111 7.97 8.61 13.51
C GLU A 111 8.22 7.14 13.89
N ARG A 112 7.83 6.20 13.03
CA ARG A 112 7.94 4.77 13.31
C ARG A 112 9.39 4.27 13.29
N LEU A 113 10.22 4.78 12.40
CA LEU A 113 11.64 4.45 12.27
C LEU A 113 12.48 5.15 13.35
N GLY A 114 12.06 6.33 13.81
CA GLY A 114 12.68 7.04 14.93
C GLY A 114 12.29 6.50 16.31
N ALA A 115 11.22 5.70 16.41
CA ALA A 115 10.81 5.06 17.66
C ALA A 115 11.78 3.94 18.04
N PRO A 116 12.27 3.88 19.30
CA PRO A 116 13.07 2.75 19.76
C PRO A 116 12.25 1.46 19.64
N ALA A 117 12.85 0.40 19.10
CA ALA A 117 12.23 -0.92 19.10
C ALA A 117 11.86 -1.29 20.54
N GLU A 118 10.59 -1.59 20.81
CA GLU A 118 10.13 -2.03 22.13
C GLU A 118 11.04 -3.17 22.60
N ALA A 119 11.65 -2.97 23.78
CA ALA A 119 12.63 -3.84 24.40
C ALA A 119 11.99 -4.98 25.21
#